data_AF-A0A969G8J7-F1
#
_entry.id   AF-A0A969G8J7-F1
#
_cell.length_a   1.000
_cell.length_b   1.000
_cell.length_c   1.000
_cell.angle_alpha   90.00
_cell.angle_beta   90.00
_cell.angle_gamma   90.00
#
_symmetry.space_group_name_H-M   'P 1'
#
loop_
_entity.id
_entity.type
_entity.pdbx_description
1 polymer ?
#
loop_
_entity_poly.entity_id
_entity_poly.type
_entity_poly.pdbx_seq_one_letter_code
_entity_poly.pdbx_strand_id
1 'polypeptide(L)'
;MLFKAYPTIVRLIVIQDQDSNDCMVLKQDLIDLIQTQNLHQPHLIRIACKELENWYLGDMQAIEAVYPTFKARTHQRKAKYRHSDNIFGADDLERQVKGFSKGYASKNIPKNMILDKNTSPSFNHLVSGVQRFLN
;
A
#
# COMPACT_ATOMS: atom_id res chain seq x y z
N MET A 1 23.15 -15.01 3.47
CA MET A 1 23.81 -14.85 2.15
C MET A 1 23.93 -13.36 1.84
N LEU A 2 25.14 -12.80 1.74
CA LEU A 2 25.31 -11.45 1.18
C LEU A 2 24.80 -11.47 -0.28
N PHE A 3 24.01 -10.49 -0.70
CA PHE A 3 23.60 -10.40 -2.10
C PHE A 3 24.86 -10.29 -2.96
N LYS A 4 25.24 -11.38 -3.65
CA LYS A 4 26.56 -11.56 -4.28
C LYS A 4 26.98 -10.44 -5.24
N ALA A 5 26.01 -9.70 -5.79
CA ALA A 5 26.25 -8.59 -6.71
C ALA A 5 26.49 -7.23 -6.01
N TYR A 6 26.34 -7.14 -4.69
CA TYR A 6 26.42 -5.88 -3.96
C TYR A 6 27.56 -5.93 -2.92
N PRO A 7 28.55 -5.03 -3.01
CA PRO A 7 29.69 -5.00 -2.09
C PRO A 7 29.34 -4.43 -0.70
N THR A 8 28.10 -3.98 -0.49
CA THR A 8 27.61 -3.35 0.75
C THR A 8 26.45 -4.14 1.36
N ILE A 9 26.14 -3.85 2.63
CA ILE A 9 24.92 -4.39 3.26
C ILE A 9 23.70 -3.89 2.47
N VAL A 10 22.87 -4.83 2.02
CA VAL A 10 21.61 -4.54 1.35
C VAL A 10 20.49 -4.65 2.38
N ARG A 11 19.57 -3.68 2.37
CA ARG A 11 18.30 -3.74 3.11
C ARG A 11 17.20 -4.19 2.15
N LEU A 12 16.39 -5.17 2.56
CA LEU A 12 15.30 -5.72 1.75
C LEU A 12 13.96 -5.14 2.20
N ILE A 13 13.18 -4.59 1.28
CA ILE A 13 11.80 -4.17 1.56
C ILE A 13 10.88 -5.01 0.69
N VAL A 14 9.96 -5.74 1.32
CA VAL A 14 8.93 -6.53 0.64
C VAL A 14 7.59 -5.87 0.90
N ILE A 15 6.89 -5.56 -0.20
CA ILE A 15 5.52 -5.08 -0.19
C ILE A 15 4.70 -6.06 -0.99
N GLN A 16 3.64 -6.59 -0.39
CA GLN A 16 2.74 -7.53 -1.05
C GLN A 16 1.29 -7.19 -0.69
N ASP A 17 0.37 -7.32 -1.63
CA ASP A 17 -1.06 -7.31 -1.36
C ASP A 17 -1.52 -8.58 -0.64
N GLN A 18 -2.54 -8.43 0.20
CA GLN A 18 -3.11 -9.55 0.94
C GLN A 18 -3.84 -10.54 0.01
N ASP A 19 -4.53 -10.03 -1.00
CA ASP A 19 -5.54 -10.76 -1.78
C ASP A 19 -6.56 -11.46 -0.87
N SER A 20 -6.72 -12.77 -1.01
CA SER A 20 -7.62 -13.62 -0.23
C SER A 20 -6.98 -14.22 1.03
N ASN A 21 -5.70 -13.93 1.30
CA ASN A 21 -4.96 -14.49 2.44
C ASN A 21 -5.31 -13.79 3.76
N ASP A 22 -4.89 -14.35 4.89
CA ASP A 22 -4.81 -13.61 6.15
C ASP A 22 -3.50 -12.79 6.15
N CYS A 23 -3.61 -11.47 6.35
CA CYS A 23 -2.45 -10.58 6.24
C CYS A 23 -1.41 -10.79 7.35
N MET A 24 -1.81 -11.30 8.52
CA MET A 24 -0.89 -11.61 9.61
C MET A 24 -0.14 -12.90 9.34
N VAL A 25 -0.84 -13.92 8.85
CA VAL A 25 -0.23 -15.20 8.45
C VAL A 25 0.74 -14.99 7.29
N LEU A 26 0.30 -14.33 6.21
CA LEU A 26 1.16 -14.04 5.06
C LEU A 26 2.42 -13.27 5.46
N LYS A 27 2.28 -12.28 6.35
CA LYS A 27 3.43 -11.53 6.86
C LYS A 27 4.41 -12.43 7.61
N GLN A 28 3.92 -13.36 8.45
CA GLN A 28 4.77 -14.27 9.20
C GLN A 28 5.49 -15.26 8.26
N ASP A 29 4.78 -15.82 7.29
CA ASP A 29 5.35 -16.75 6.30
C ASP A 29 6.52 -16.09 5.53
N LEU A 30 6.38 -14.82 5.16
CA LEU A 30 7.45 -14.06 4.51
C LEU A 30 8.64 -13.81 5.45
N ILE A 31 8.40 -13.55 6.74
CA ILE A 31 9.46 -13.39 7.74
C ILE A 31 10.24 -14.71 7.85
N ASP A 32 9.54 -15.82 8.03
CA ASP A 32 10.11 -17.14 8.24
C ASP A 32 10.90 -17.59 7.00
N LEU A 33 10.39 -17.32 5.80
CA LEU A 33 11.10 -17.59 4.55
C LEU A 33 12.43 -16.83 4.47
N ILE A 34 12.44 -15.52 4.77
CA ILE A 34 13.67 -14.73 4.76
C ILE A 34 14.66 -15.26 5.81
N GLN A 35 14.19 -15.54 7.02
CA GLN A 35 15.05 -15.98 8.12
C GLN A 35 15.65 -17.37 7.86
N THR A 36 14.91 -18.26 7.20
CA THR A 36 15.38 -19.60 6.79
C THR A 36 16.52 -19.51 5.77
N GLN A 37 16.45 -18.55 4.84
CA GLN A 37 17.47 -18.37 3.80
C GLN A 37 18.64 -17.49 4.25
N ASN A 38 18.37 -16.49 5.08
CA ASN A 38 19.35 -15.54 5.59
C ASN A 38 18.88 -14.86 6.88
N LEU A 39 19.16 -15.50 8.02
CA LEU A 39 18.80 -15.02 9.36
C LEU A 39 19.17 -13.56 9.63
N HIS A 40 20.30 -13.09 9.10
CA HIS A 40 20.83 -11.75 9.36
C HIS A 40 20.46 -10.71 8.30
N GLN A 41 19.60 -11.05 7.33
CA GLN A 41 19.17 -10.10 6.31
C GLN A 41 18.36 -8.96 6.96
N PRO A 42 18.80 -7.69 6.91
CA PRO A 42 17.94 -6.59 7.31
C PRO A 42 16.74 -6.55 6.36
N HIS A 43 15.53 -6.69 6.88
CA HIS A 43 14.32 -6.71 6.06
C HIS A 43 13.14 -5.97 6.71
N LEU A 44 12.25 -5.48 5.85
CA LEU A 44 10.98 -4.86 6.20
C LEU A 44 9.87 -5.48 5.36
N ILE A 45 8.92 -6.16 5.98
CA ILE A 45 7.75 -6.72 5.29
C ILE A 45 6.51 -5.89 5.61
N ARG A 46 5.76 -5.51 4.56
CA ARG A 46 4.50 -4.79 4.66
C ARG A 46 3.46 -5.41 3.75
N ILE A 47 2.28 -5.64 4.31
CA ILE A 47 1.14 -6.17 3.58
C ILE A 47 0.16 -5.03 3.32
N ALA A 48 -0.20 -4.81 2.06
CA ALA A 48 -1.31 -3.97 1.70
C ALA A 48 -2.60 -4.75 1.98
N CYS A 49 -3.37 -4.33 2.98
CA CYS A 49 -4.58 -5.03 3.36
C CYS A 49 -5.64 -4.91 2.26
N LYS A 50 -6.21 -6.06 1.87
CA LYS A 50 -6.99 -6.29 0.64
C LYS A 50 -6.22 -6.02 -0.66
N GLU A 51 -6.05 -4.76 -1.05
CA GLU A 51 -5.53 -4.36 -2.36
C GLU A 51 -4.70 -3.09 -2.23
N LEU A 52 -3.71 -2.89 -3.10
CA LEU A 52 -2.91 -1.65 -3.13
C LEU A 52 -3.77 -0.42 -3.47
N GLU A 53 -4.84 -0.59 -4.23
CA GLU A 53 -5.81 0.46 -4.56
C GLU A 53 -6.44 1.10 -3.32
N ASN A 54 -6.50 0.38 -2.19
CA ASN A 54 -7.02 0.90 -0.93
C ASN A 54 -6.17 2.04 -0.38
N TRP A 55 -4.89 2.10 -0.72
CA TRP A 55 -4.02 3.20 -0.35
C TRP A 55 -4.42 4.50 -1.05
N TYR A 56 -4.95 4.44 -2.27
CA TYR A 56 -5.53 5.61 -2.94
C TYR A 56 -6.79 6.08 -2.21
N LEU A 57 -7.63 5.15 -1.75
CA LEU A 57 -8.84 5.46 -1.01
C LEU A 57 -8.56 6.05 0.37
N GLY A 58 -7.37 5.81 0.91
CA GLY A 58 -6.84 6.49 2.08
C GLY A 58 -6.46 7.97 1.84
N ASP A 59 -6.27 8.40 0.59
CA ASP A 59 -6.09 9.81 0.21
C ASP A 59 -6.95 10.17 -1.01
N MET A 60 -8.23 10.36 -0.75
CA MET A 60 -9.22 10.65 -1.80
C MET A 60 -8.98 11.96 -2.53
N GLN A 61 -8.30 12.93 -1.91
CA GLN A 61 -7.94 14.17 -2.58
C GLN A 61 -6.93 13.90 -3.71
N ALA A 62 -6.01 12.95 -3.53
CA ALA A 62 -5.11 12.52 -4.60
C ALA A 62 -5.85 11.89 -5.78
N ILE A 63 -6.94 11.14 -5.51
CA ILE A 63 -7.82 10.61 -6.56
C ILE A 63 -8.52 11.77 -7.29
N GLU A 64 -9.10 12.72 -6.57
CA GLU A 64 -9.81 13.87 -7.17
C GLU A 64 -8.87 14.76 -8.01
N ALA A 65 -7.61 14.91 -7.63
CA ALA A 65 -6.60 15.64 -8.40
C ALA A 65 -6.36 15.03 -9.78
N VAL A 66 -6.46 13.71 -9.92
CA VAL A 66 -6.30 12.98 -11.19
C VAL A 66 -7.64 12.81 -11.92
N TYR A 67 -8.72 12.61 -11.17
CA TYR A 67 -10.07 12.38 -11.65
C TYR A 67 -11.06 13.36 -11.00
N PRO A 68 -11.21 14.58 -11.54
CA PRO A 68 -12.03 15.65 -10.93
C PRO A 68 -13.53 15.32 -10.74
N THR A 69 -14.01 14.24 -11.36
CA THR A 69 -15.38 13.73 -11.22
C THR A 69 -15.59 12.91 -9.94
N PHE A 70 -14.54 12.44 -9.28
CA PHE A 70 -14.63 11.58 -8.08
C PHE A 70 -15.14 12.32 -6.82
N LYS A 71 -15.07 13.67 -6.76
CA LYS A 71 -15.62 14.50 -5.67
C LYS A 71 -15.29 13.98 -4.26
N ALA A 72 -14.02 14.05 -3.87
CA ALA A 72 -13.47 13.40 -2.66
C ALA A 72 -14.30 13.68 -1.39
N ARG A 73 -14.69 14.95 -1.18
CA ARG A 73 -15.47 15.37 0.01
C ARG A 73 -16.77 14.60 0.18
N THR A 74 -17.43 14.23 -0.91
CA THR A 74 -18.68 13.45 -0.87
C THR A 74 -18.41 12.01 -0.46
N HIS A 75 -17.33 11.42 -0.96
CA HIS A 75 -16.95 10.04 -0.67
C HIS A 75 -16.46 9.89 0.77
N GLN A 76 -15.60 10.78 1.26
CA GLN A 76 -15.06 10.74 2.62
C GLN A 76 -16.11 10.69 3.74
N ARG A 77 -17.31 11.22 3.49
CA ARG A 77 -18.43 11.19 4.45
C ARG A 77 -19.16 9.85 4.51
N LYS A 78 -18.96 8.96 3.54
CA LYS A 78 -19.65 7.66 3.47
C LYS A 78 -18.99 6.67 4.43
N ALA A 79 -19.81 5.96 5.20
CA ALA A 79 -19.34 5.03 6.25
C ALA A 79 -18.38 3.95 5.72
N LYS A 80 -18.60 3.45 4.50
CA LYS A 80 -17.75 2.41 3.89
C LYS A 80 -16.27 2.77 3.75
N TYR A 81 -15.93 4.07 3.73
CA TYR A 81 -14.54 4.52 3.57
C TYR A 81 -13.84 4.88 4.89
N ARG A 82 -14.53 4.74 6.04
CA ARG A 82 -13.88 4.95 7.35
C ARG A 82 -12.74 3.96 7.60
N HIS A 83 -12.82 2.79 6.98
CA HIS A 83 -11.76 1.77 6.97
C HIS A 83 -11.46 1.41 5.51
N SER A 84 -10.64 2.22 4.84
CA SER A 84 -10.28 2.04 3.43
C SER A 84 -9.63 0.69 3.13
N ASP A 85 -9.06 0.02 4.13
CA ASP A 85 -8.40 -1.28 3.96
C ASP A 85 -9.36 -2.47 3.96
N ASN A 86 -10.65 -2.24 4.24
CA ASN A 86 -11.67 -3.29 4.32
C ASN A 86 -12.56 -3.37 3.07
N ILE A 87 -12.25 -2.61 2.04
CA ILE A 87 -13.02 -2.56 0.79
C ILE A 87 -12.23 -3.18 -0.36
N PHE A 88 -12.95 -3.61 -1.40
CA PHE A 88 -12.37 -3.98 -2.68
C PHE A 88 -12.14 -2.69 -3.47
N GLY A 89 -10.94 -2.10 -3.31
CA GLY A 89 -10.64 -0.76 -3.77
C GLY A 89 -10.64 -0.63 -5.28
N ALA A 90 -10.12 -1.63 -6.01
CA ALA A 90 -10.16 -1.68 -7.45
C ALA A 90 -11.60 -1.61 -7.98
N ASP A 91 -12.47 -2.51 -7.49
CA ASP A 91 -13.87 -2.56 -7.87
C ASP A 91 -14.63 -1.27 -7.50
N ASP A 92 -14.35 -0.71 -6.32
CA ASP A 92 -14.96 0.53 -5.89
C ASP A 92 -14.56 1.70 -6.79
N LEU A 93 -13.26 1.83 -7.09
CA LEU A 93 -12.74 2.87 -7.97
C LEU A 93 -13.29 2.74 -9.39
N GLU A 94 -13.37 1.53 -9.95
CA GLU A 94 -13.97 1.30 -11.27
C GLU A 94 -15.44 1.76 -11.34
N ARG A 95 -16.19 1.60 -10.23
CA ARG A 95 -17.60 2.05 -10.16
C ARG A 95 -17.73 3.54 -9.92
N GLN A 96 -16.84 4.14 -9.14
CA GLN A 96 -16.97 5.54 -8.70
C GLN A 96 -16.23 6.54 -9.61
N VAL A 97 -15.23 6.09 -10.36
CA VAL A 97 -14.36 6.95 -11.16
C VAL A 97 -14.60 6.69 -12.65
N LYS A 98 -15.22 7.67 -13.33
CA LYS A 98 -15.44 7.58 -14.78
C LYS A 98 -14.09 7.56 -15.52
N GLY A 99 -13.90 6.56 -16.38
CA GLY A 99 -12.67 6.41 -17.16
C GLY A 99 -11.48 5.89 -16.34
N PHE A 100 -11.74 5.26 -15.19
CA PHE A 100 -10.70 4.64 -14.39
C PHE A 100 -9.95 3.57 -15.20
N SER A 101 -8.62 3.59 -15.10
CA SER A 101 -7.79 2.47 -15.52
C SER A 101 -6.64 2.30 -14.52
N LYS A 102 -6.40 1.06 -14.09
CA LYS A 102 -5.37 0.74 -13.08
C LYS A 102 -3.98 1.27 -13.47
N GLY A 103 -3.62 1.12 -14.74
CA GLY A 103 -2.32 1.58 -15.26
C GLY A 103 -2.16 3.11 -15.28
N TYR A 104 -3.22 3.88 -15.56
CA TYR A 104 -3.15 5.34 -15.48
C TYR A 104 -3.21 5.82 -14.03
N ALA A 105 -4.05 5.18 -13.21
CA ALA A 105 -4.19 5.46 -11.78
C ALA A 105 -2.86 5.29 -11.03
N SER A 106 -2.19 4.13 -11.17
CA SER A 106 -0.93 3.83 -10.48
C SER A 106 0.21 4.77 -10.87
N LYS A 107 0.19 5.33 -12.09
CA LYS A 107 1.18 6.29 -12.57
C LYS A 107 0.95 7.72 -12.09
N ASN A 108 -0.28 8.09 -11.75
CA ASN A 108 -0.65 9.51 -11.55
C ASN A 108 -1.21 9.83 -10.16
N ILE A 109 -1.96 8.92 -9.51
CA ILE A 109 -2.49 9.16 -8.17
C ILE A 109 -1.35 9.33 -7.15
N PRO A 110 -0.32 8.45 -7.09
CA PRO A 110 0.75 8.57 -6.09
C PRO A 110 1.50 9.91 -6.10
N LYS A 111 1.57 10.58 -7.26
CA LYS A 111 2.22 11.90 -7.39
C LYS A 111 1.51 13.01 -6.60
N ASN A 112 0.25 12.80 -6.26
CA ASN A 112 -0.60 13.74 -5.53
C ASN A 112 -0.87 13.28 -4.08
N MET A 113 -0.37 12.11 -3.68
CA MET A 113 -0.62 11.57 -2.35
C MET A 113 0.20 12.31 -1.28
N ILE A 114 -0.45 12.65 -0.18
CA ILE A 114 0.18 13.24 1.00
C ILE A 114 0.37 12.14 2.04
N LEU A 115 1.63 11.75 2.25
CA LEU A 115 1.98 10.60 3.09
C LEU A 115 1.38 10.70 4.52
N ASP A 116 1.44 11.87 5.13
CA ASP A 116 1.03 12.09 6.53
C ASP A 116 -0.49 12.29 6.71
N LYS A 117 -1.26 12.33 5.62
CA LYS A 117 -2.73 12.52 5.67
C LYS A 117 -3.51 11.29 5.23
N ASN A 118 -2.81 10.23 4.82
CA ASN A 118 -3.45 9.02 4.34
C ASN A 118 -4.15 8.27 5.51
N THR A 119 -5.40 7.88 5.31
CA THR A 119 -6.19 7.20 6.34
C THR A 119 -6.13 5.68 6.27
N SER A 120 -5.43 5.09 5.30
CA SER A 120 -5.20 3.64 5.22
C SER A 120 -4.23 3.17 6.31
N PRO A 121 -4.66 2.28 7.22
CA PRO A 121 -3.77 1.74 8.25
C PRO A 121 -2.55 1.01 7.66
N SER A 122 -2.74 0.17 6.64
CA SER A 122 -1.63 -0.57 6.02
C SER A 122 -0.64 0.33 5.29
N PHE A 123 -1.12 1.40 4.63
CA PHE A 123 -0.26 2.44 4.06
C PHE A 123 0.57 3.15 5.15
N ASN A 124 -0.07 3.54 6.25
CA ASN A 124 0.62 4.22 7.36
C ASN A 124 1.65 3.30 8.04
N HIS A 125 1.36 1.99 8.12
CA HIS A 125 2.35 1.00 8.53
C HIS A 125 3.53 0.93 7.56
N LEU A 126 3.30 1.00 6.24
CA LEU A 126 4.37 1.07 5.24
C LEU A 126 5.23 2.30 5.47
N VAL A 127 4.65 3.51 5.42
CA VAL A 127 5.39 4.78 5.51
C VAL A 127 6.23 4.84 6.78
N SER A 128 5.61 4.62 7.94
CA SER A 128 6.33 4.63 9.22
C SER A 128 7.38 3.52 9.32
N GLY A 129 7.13 2.37 8.69
CA GLY A 129 8.06 1.26 8.59
C GLY A 129 9.31 1.63 7.80
N VAL A 130 9.14 2.18 6.61
CA VAL A 130 10.23 2.60 5.72
C VAL A 130 11.04 3.71 6.36
N GLN A 131 10.39 4.73 6.94
CA GLN A 131 11.09 5.82 7.65
C GLN A 131 11.99 5.30 8.77
N ARG A 132 11.49 4.41 9.64
CA ARG A 132 12.30 3.79 10.70
C ARG A 132 13.37 2.83 10.18
N PHE A 133 13.12 2.20 9.03
CA PHE A 133 14.01 1.18 8.48
C PHE A 133 15.13 1.76 7.61
N LEU A 134 15.01 3.01 7.16
CA LEU A 134 16.06 3.69 6.38
C LEU A 134 16.91 4.64 7.24
N ASN A 135 16.37 5.14 8.33
CA ASN A 135 17.13 5.86 9.36
C ASN A 135 17.99 4.89 10.19
#